data_AF-A0A8J2WZ06-F1
#
_entry.id   AF-A0A8J2WZ06-F1
#
_cell.length_a   1.000
_cell.length_b   1.000
_cell.length_c   1.000
_cell.angle_alpha   90.00
_cell.angle_beta   90.00
_cell.angle_gamma   90.00
#
_symmetry.space_group_name_H-M   'P 1'
#
loop_
_entity.id
_entity.type
_entity.pdbx_description
1 polymer ?
#
loop_
_entity_poly.entity_id
_entity_poly.type
_entity_poly.pdbx_seq_one_letter_code
_entity_poly.pdbx_strand_id
1 'polypeptide(L)'
;MSLPRVVPWRDWAEWQLVYAGLYAQQPEPRMRAVARCRTWRLRGNVPHAVEATAALIAIDDLDPQTASLARAAAVTRAVNGALDVGQTGRDAKPLNALAEQAGLPTWLVDVRHGITHQKLPADGVLRAACDELLRFFDATYWRPQAEHLQGLRSASAKLVDDVLRAFSSSKKKRKRKINREFLATCAPCTLANVVVPVLVETDLFSSDTAAEALVKELSAAWPAARLAICAALVARSHKRASKWIPRLASQRDVGVLRSVLPARPNAQVALALARLLPARNRRPCPGLDELERLVKRPKKTVS
;
A
#
# COMPACT_ATOMS: atom_id res chain seq x y z
N MET A 1 11.41 7.25 18.42
CA MET A 1 10.83 7.12 17.06
C MET A 1 10.40 5.67 16.90
N SER A 2 9.11 5.37 16.79
CA SER A 2 8.67 4.02 16.42
C SER A 2 9.12 3.75 14.99
N LEU A 3 9.85 2.65 14.78
CA LEU A 3 10.24 2.25 13.43
C LEU A 3 8.97 2.01 12.60
N PRO A 4 8.92 2.46 11.33
CA PRO A 4 7.78 2.21 10.48
C PRO A 4 7.53 0.70 10.41
N ARG A 5 6.29 0.28 10.67
CA ARG A 5 5.88 -1.12 10.59
C ARG A 5 6.18 -1.60 9.17
N VAL A 6 7.16 -2.50 9.05
CA VAL A 6 7.54 -3.08 7.76
C VAL A 6 6.39 -3.97 7.30
N VAL A 7 5.92 -3.72 6.08
CA VAL A 7 4.83 -4.47 5.46
C VAL A 7 5.38 -5.28 4.27
N PRO A 8 4.81 -6.46 3.99
CA PRO A 8 5.33 -7.35 2.97
C PRO A 8 4.85 -7.00 1.54
N TRP A 9 3.83 -6.15 1.41
CA TRP A 9 3.42 -5.59 0.13
C TRP A 9 4.29 -4.41 -0.29
N ARG A 10 4.47 -4.27 -1.61
CA ARG A 10 5.24 -3.19 -2.23
C ARG A 10 4.59 -1.83 -1.99
N ASP A 11 3.28 -1.77 -2.14
CA ASP A 11 2.47 -0.56 -2.04
C ASP A 11 1.02 -0.93 -1.69
N TRP A 12 0.22 0.07 -1.34
CA TRP A 12 -1.18 -0.15 -0.98
C TRP A 12 -2.07 -0.55 -2.16
N ALA A 13 -1.62 -0.34 -3.40
CA ALA A 13 -2.35 -0.83 -4.57
C ALA A 13 -2.19 -2.35 -4.72
N GLU A 14 -1.00 -2.91 -4.47
CA GLU A 14 -0.78 -4.35 -4.38
C GLU A 14 -1.66 -4.95 -3.27
N TRP A 15 -1.74 -4.30 -2.10
CA TRP A 15 -2.61 -4.75 -1.02
C TRP A 15 -4.10 -4.77 -1.43
N GLN A 16 -4.58 -3.71 -2.08
CA GLN A 16 -5.98 -3.59 -2.52
C GLN A 16 -6.33 -4.61 -3.61
N LEU A 17 -5.40 -4.91 -4.52
CA LEU A 17 -5.57 -5.96 -5.54
C LEU A 17 -5.69 -7.35 -4.91
N VAL A 18 -4.90 -7.64 -3.87
CA VAL A 18 -5.02 -8.91 -3.13
C VAL A 18 -6.34 -8.98 -2.40
N TYR A 19 -6.76 -7.91 -1.73
CA TYR A 19 -8.06 -7.88 -1.06
C TYR A 19 -9.21 -8.16 -2.05
N ALA A 20 -9.26 -7.43 -3.16
CA ALA A 20 -10.27 -7.63 -4.20
C ALA A 20 -10.22 -9.05 -4.80
N GLY A 21 -9.02 -9.61 -4.97
CA GLY A 21 -8.85 -10.96 -5.51
C GLY A 21 -9.26 -12.07 -4.56
N LEU A 22 -8.96 -11.95 -3.25
CA LEU A 22 -9.35 -12.94 -2.24
C LEU A 22 -10.88 -13.06 -2.10
N TYR A 23 -11.60 -11.95 -2.22
CA TYR A 23 -13.07 -11.90 -2.14
C TYR A 23 -13.77 -11.90 -3.51
N ALA A 24 -13.02 -12.11 -4.60
CA ALA A 24 -13.60 -12.24 -5.93
C ALA A 24 -14.48 -13.50 -6.01
N GLN A 25 -15.43 -13.54 -6.93
CA GLN A 25 -16.21 -14.76 -7.20
C GLN A 25 -15.50 -15.69 -8.20
N GLN A 26 -14.62 -15.13 -9.05
CA GLN A 26 -13.93 -15.92 -10.06
C GLN A 26 -12.68 -16.62 -9.47
N PRO A 27 -12.36 -17.85 -9.93
CA PRO A 27 -11.23 -18.62 -9.40
C PRO A 27 -9.88 -17.98 -9.73
N GLU A 28 -9.71 -17.43 -10.93
CA GLU A 28 -8.41 -16.92 -11.38
C GLU A 28 -7.90 -15.70 -10.56
N PRO A 29 -8.72 -14.68 -10.23
CA PRO A 29 -8.38 -13.68 -9.22
C PRO A 29 -8.04 -14.24 -7.84
N ARG A 30 -8.80 -15.23 -7.33
CA ARG A 30 -8.54 -15.87 -6.03
C ARG A 30 -7.16 -16.53 -6.01
N MET A 31 -6.87 -17.37 -7.01
CA MET A 31 -5.60 -18.07 -7.13
C MET A 31 -4.41 -17.10 -7.18
N ARG A 32 -4.50 -16.02 -7.96
CA ARG A 32 -3.45 -14.98 -8.01
C ARG A 32 -3.27 -14.29 -6.66
N ALA A 33 -4.35 -13.97 -5.96
CA ALA A 33 -4.29 -13.31 -4.66
C ALA A 33 -3.67 -14.23 -3.60
N VAL A 34 -4.07 -15.51 -3.56
CA VAL A 34 -3.45 -16.53 -2.71
C VAL A 34 -1.95 -16.67 -3.00
N ALA A 35 -1.55 -16.76 -4.28
CA ALA A 35 -0.15 -16.83 -4.67
C ALA A 35 0.63 -15.56 -4.24
N ARG A 36 -0.01 -14.40 -4.28
CA ARG A 36 0.58 -13.15 -3.80
C ARG A 36 0.77 -13.15 -2.29
N CYS A 37 -0.19 -13.65 -1.51
CA CYS A 37 -0.04 -13.82 -0.06
C CYS A 37 1.13 -14.77 0.30
N ARG A 38 1.36 -15.83 -0.49
CA ARG A 38 2.54 -16.70 -0.32
C ARG A 38 3.85 -15.93 -0.55
N THR A 39 3.88 -15.05 -1.55
CA THR A 39 5.03 -14.18 -1.82
C THR A 39 5.27 -13.21 -0.65
N TRP A 40 4.20 -12.66 -0.07
CA TRP A 40 4.30 -11.79 1.11
C TRP A 40 4.91 -12.52 2.32
N ARG A 41 4.54 -13.78 2.54
CA ARG A 41 5.12 -14.63 3.60
C ARG A 41 6.64 -14.82 3.46
N LEU A 42 7.14 -14.88 2.22
CA LEU A 42 8.58 -14.97 1.96
C LEU A 42 9.32 -13.65 2.23
N ARG A 43 8.62 -12.51 2.18
CA ARG A 43 9.21 -11.18 2.38
C ARG A 43 9.31 -10.77 3.85
N GLY A 44 8.50 -11.37 4.72
CA GLY A 44 8.52 -11.07 6.14
C GLY A 44 7.18 -11.30 6.81
N ASN A 45 6.91 -10.53 7.86
CA ASN A 45 5.74 -10.72 8.70
C ASN A 45 4.46 -10.27 7.99
N VAL A 46 3.50 -11.18 7.85
CA VAL A 46 2.19 -10.96 7.24
C VAL A 46 1.14 -10.89 8.36
N PRO A 47 0.21 -9.91 8.34
CA PRO A 47 -0.87 -9.90 9.32
C PRO A 47 -1.66 -11.21 9.32
N HIS A 48 -1.96 -11.77 10.51
CA HIS A 48 -2.68 -13.04 10.65
C HIS A 48 -3.97 -13.08 9.83
N ALA A 49 -4.76 -12.01 9.84
CA ALA A 49 -6.00 -11.92 9.05
C ALA A 49 -5.78 -12.17 7.56
N VAL A 50 -4.66 -11.69 6.99
CA VAL A 50 -4.30 -11.93 5.58
C VAL A 50 -3.96 -13.40 5.35
N GLU A 51 -3.17 -13.99 6.25
CA GLU A 51 -2.77 -15.40 6.14
C GLU A 51 -3.96 -16.35 6.29
N ALA A 52 -4.83 -16.08 7.27
CA ALA A 52 -6.03 -16.84 7.53
C ALA A 52 -7.00 -16.76 6.35
N THR A 53 -7.25 -15.54 5.82
CA THR A 53 -8.10 -15.36 4.63
C THR A 53 -7.55 -16.15 3.44
N ALA A 54 -6.25 -16.04 3.15
CA ALA A 54 -5.63 -16.76 2.04
C ALA A 54 -5.66 -18.29 2.23
N ALA A 55 -5.49 -18.78 3.46
CA ALA A 55 -5.57 -20.21 3.77
C ALA A 55 -6.99 -20.75 3.59
N LEU A 56 -8.01 -20.00 3.99
CA LEU A 56 -9.42 -20.38 3.82
C LEU A 56 -9.81 -20.44 2.34
N ILE A 57 -9.40 -19.45 1.55
CA ILE A 57 -9.69 -19.39 0.10
C ILE A 57 -8.94 -20.47 -0.70
N ALA A 58 -7.71 -20.80 -0.30
CA ALA A 58 -6.88 -21.78 -1.03
C ALA A 58 -7.43 -23.22 -0.99
N ILE A 59 -8.44 -23.48 -0.16
CA ILE A 59 -9.02 -24.81 0.03
C ILE A 59 -10.00 -25.18 -1.08
N ASP A 60 -10.63 -24.18 -1.72
CA ASP A 60 -11.65 -24.39 -2.75
C ASP A 60 -11.13 -25.25 -3.92
N ASP A 61 -9.81 -25.25 -4.15
CA ASP A 61 -9.15 -25.99 -5.23
C ASP A 61 -8.69 -27.41 -4.84
N LEU A 62 -8.95 -27.87 -3.61
CA LEU A 62 -8.52 -29.18 -3.12
C LEU A 62 -9.57 -30.28 -3.38
N ASP A 63 -9.13 -31.53 -3.48
CA ASP A 63 -10.03 -32.68 -3.51
C ASP A 63 -10.87 -32.77 -2.22
N PRO A 64 -12.08 -33.35 -2.24
CA PRO A 64 -12.99 -33.31 -1.10
C PRO A 64 -12.42 -33.86 0.21
N GLN A 65 -11.60 -34.91 0.16
CA GLN A 65 -11.05 -35.56 1.34
C GLN A 65 -9.94 -34.72 1.96
N THR A 66 -9.01 -34.21 1.15
CA THR A 66 -7.96 -33.28 1.60
C THR A 66 -8.57 -31.96 2.06
N ALA A 67 -9.62 -31.48 1.39
CA ALA A 67 -10.30 -30.23 1.73
C ALA A 67 -10.88 -30.26 3.15
N SER A 68 -11.45 -31.37 3.61
CA SER A 68 -12.02 -31.46 4.97
C SER A 68 -10.94 -31.26 6.05
N LEU A 69 -9.80 -31.95 5.93
CA LEU A 69 -8.70 -31.79 6.89
C LEU A 69 -8.04 -30.40 6.78
N ALA A 70 -7.90 -29.88 5.56
CA ALA A 70 -7.39 -28.53 5.33
C ALA A 70 -8.30 -27.46 5.95
N ARG A 71 -9.64 -27.60 5.86
CA ARG A 71 -10.59 -26.70 6.54
C ARG A 71 -10.45 -26.76 8.04
N ALA A 72 -10.36 -27.95 8.61
CA ALA A 72 -10.17 -28.10 10.05
C ALA A 72 -8.90 -27.39 10.55
N ALA A 73 -7.77 -27.56 9.84
CA ALA A 73 -6.52 -26.90 10.16
C ALA A 73 -6.60 -25.37 9.98
N ALA A 74 -7.20 -24.89 8.87
CA ALA A 74 -7.35 -23.47 8.59
C ALA A 74 -8.27 -22.77 9.59
N VAL A 75 -9.42 -23.37 9.92
CA VAL A 75 -10.36 -22.88 10.94
C VAL A 75 -9.68 -22.80 12.30
N THR A 76 -8.99 -23.87 12.72
CA THR A 76 -8.25 -23.88 14.00
C THR A 76 -7.23 -22.76 14.08
N ARG A 77 -6.43 -22.56 13.02
CA ARG A 77 -5.42 -21.49 12.98
C ARG A 77 -6.06 -20.11 12.96
N ALA A 78 -7.12 -19.93 12.18
CA ALA A 78 -7.85 -18.68 12.05
C ALA A 78 -8.44 -18.24 13.40
N VAL A 79 -9.17 -19.14 14.08
CA VAL A 79 -9.77 -18.88 15.40
C VAL A 79 -8.69 -18.57 16.43
N ASN A 80 -7.65 -19.40 16.55
CA ASN A 80 -6.59 -19.16 17.52
C ASN A 80 -5.96 -17.76 17.34
N GLY A 81 -5.53 -17.41 16.12
CA GLY A 81 -4.89 -16.11 15.89
C GLY A 81 -5.86 -14.92 15.97
N ALA A 82 -7.17 -15.12 15.82
CA ALA A 82 -8.17 -14.09 16.09
C ALA A 82 -8.30 -13.81 17.60
N LEU A 83 -8.17 -14.86 18.44
CA LEU A 83 -8.28 -14.77 19.89
C LEU A 83 -6.97 -14.34 20.56
N ASP A 84 -5.82 -14.66 19.96
CA ASP A 84 -4.48 -14.32 20.48
C ASP A 84 -4.30 -12.81 20.71
N VAL A 85 -4.96 -11.96 19.90
CA VAL A 85 -4.91 -10.49 20.03
C VAL A 85 -5.47 -10.02 21.39
N GLY A 86 -6.45 -10.73 21.95
CA GLY A 86 -7.08 -10.41 23.23
C GLY A 86 -6.40 -11.02 24.46
N GLN A 87 -5.40 -11.89 24.26
CA GLN A 87 -4.73 -12.64 25.32
C GLN A 87 -3.51 -11.90 25.90
N THR A 88 -3.55 -10.56 25.87
CA THR A 88 -2.53 -9.69 26.43
C THR A 88 -2.78 -9.49 27.93
N GLY A 89 -2.34 -10.44 28.76
CA GLY A 89 -2.47 -10.38 30.22
C GLY A 89 -1.68 -11.49 30.93
N ARG A 90 -1.43 -11.33 32.25
CA ARG A 90 -0.80 -12.37 33.07
C ARG A 90 -1.72 -13.58 33.30
N ASP A 91 -3.03 -13.35 33.27
CA ASP A 91 -4.04 -14.39 33.49
C ASP A 91 -4.70 -14.81 32.18
N ALA A 92 -4.82 -16.13 31.99
CA ALA A 92 -5.49 -16.70 30.84
C ALA A 92 -7.00 -16.46 30.92
N LYS A 93 -7.53 -15.64 30.01
CA LYS A 93 -8.98 -15.46 29.86
C LYS A 93 -9.60 -16.66 29.15
N PRO A 94 -10.85 -17.05 29.46
CA PRO A 94 -11.54 -18.12 28.75
C PRO A 94 -11.77 -17.72 27.28
N LEU A 95 -11.65 -18.68 26.37
CA LEU A 95 -11.73 -18.45 24.92
C LEU A 95 -13.06 -17.81 24.48
N ASN A 96 -14.17 -18.17 25.13
CA ASN A 96 -15.48 -17.58 24.83
C ASN A 96 -15.53 -16.09 25.16
N ALA A 97 -14.94 -15.67 26.29
CA ALA A 97 -14.85 -14.26 26.63
C ALA A 97 -13.93 -13.47 25.67
N LEU A 98 -12.87 -14.10 25.18
CA LEU A 98 -12.01 -13.52 24.14
C LEU A 98 -12.74 -13.40 22.80
N ALA A 99 -13.56 -14.39 22.44
CA ALA A 99 -14.37 -14.38 21.23
C ALA A 99 -15.39 -13.24 21.26
N GLU A 100 -16.11 -13.08 22.36
CA GLU A 100 -17.03 -11.96 22.57
C GLU A 100 -16.33 -10.59 22.46
N GLN A 101 -15.15 -10.45 23.08
CA GLN A 101 -14.34 -9.22 22.98
C GLN A 101 -13.88 -8.92 21.55
N ALA A 102 -13.56 -9.96 20.78
CA ALA A 102 -13.15 -9.84 19.39
C ALA A 102 -14.33 -9.68 18.40
N GLY A 103 -15.57 -9.89 18.85
CA GLY A 103 -16.75 -9.98 17.98
C GLY A 103 -16.80 -11.27 17.15
N LEU A 104 -16.09 -12.31 17.57
CA LEU A 104 -16.10 -13.63 16.93
C LEU A 104 -17.26 -14.47 17.51
N PRO A 105 -18.13 -15.07 16.67
CA PRO A 105 -19.17 -15.96 17.15
C PRO A 105 -18.62 -17.12 18.01
N THR A 106 -19.17 -17.31 19.21
CA THR A 106 -18.68 -18.29 20.20
C THR A 106 -18.74 -19.73 19.69
N TRP A 107 -19.69 -20.08 18.81
CA TRP A 107 -19.76 -21.41 18.20
C TRP A 107 -18.51 -21.76 17.37
N LEU A 108 -17.74 -20.78 16.88
CA LEU A 108 -16.46 -21.04 16.20
C LEU A 108 -15.39 -21.53 17.19
N VAL A 109 -15.48 -21.12 18.45
CA VAL A 109 -14.63 -21.66 19.54
C VAL A 109 -15.00 -23.11 19.80
N ASP A 110 -16.31 -23.44 19.82
CA ASP A 110 -16.79 -24.80 19.99
C ASP A 110 -16.35 -25.71 18.83
N VAL A 111 -16.43 -25.22 17.58
CA VAL A 111 -15.92 -25.94 16.41
C VAL A 111 -14.42 -26.19 16.52
N ARG A 112 -13.64 -25.18 16.92
CA ARG A 112 -12.20 -25.34 17.17
C ARG A 112 -11.94 -26.38 18.27
N HIS A 113 -12.71 -26.36 19.36
CA HIS A 113 -12.58 -27.36 20.42
C HIS A 113 -12.90 -28.78 19.93
N GLY A 114 -13.97 -28.93 19.13
CA GLY A 114 -14.36 -30.19 18.51
C GLY A 114 -13.29 -30.76 17.58
N ILE A 115 -12.63 -29.91 16.77
CA ILE A 115 -11.54 -30.32 15.87
C ILE A 115 -10.35 -30.88 16.66
N THR A 116 -9.98 -30.26 17.78
CA THR A 116 -8.73 -30.59 18.50
C THR A 116 -8.89 -31.67 19.56
N HIS A 117 -10.06 -31.77 20.19
CA HIS A 117 -10.27 -32.63 21.36
C HIS A 117 -11.37 -33.68 21.19
N GLN A 118 -12.17 -33.60 20.12
CA GLN A 118 -13.28 -34.50 19.87
C GLN A 118 -13.17 -35.12 18.46
N LYS A 119 -14.28 -35.69 17.97
CA LYS A 119 -14.38 -36.16 16.58
C LYS A 119 -14.42 -34.96 15.64
N LEU A 120 -13.74 -35.09 14.49
CA LEU A 120 -13.76 -34.09 13.43
C LEU A 120 -15.21 -33.69 13.07
N PRO A 121 -15.57 -32.39 13.10
CA PRO A 121 -16.89 -31.93 12.71
C PRO A 121 -17.25 -32.31 11.27
N ALA A 122 -18.55 -32.38 10.99
CA ALA A 122 -19.03 -32.64 9.64
C ALA A 122 -18.56 -31.56 8.65
N ASP A 123 -18.33 -31.95 7.39
CA ASP A 123 -17.82 -31.08 6.32
C ASP A 123 -18.65 -29.78 6.18
N GLY A 124 -19.98 -29.88 6.26
CA GLY A 124 -20.89 -28.73 6.20
C GLY A 124 -20.67 -27.73 7.33
N VAL A 125 -20.36 -28.19 8.55
CA VAL A 125 -20.02 -27.31 9.70
C VAL A 125 -18.70 -26.61 9.45
N LEU A 126 -17.70 -27.33 8.91
CA LEU A 126 -16.41 -26.74 8.57
C LEU A 126 -16.53 -25.69 7.47
N ARG A 127 -17.38 -25.91 6.45
CA ARG A 127 -17.67 -24.90 5.41
C ARG A 127 -18.33 -23.66 5.99
N ALA A 128 -19.37 -23.84 6.81
CA ALA A 128 -20.02 -22.73 7.50
C ALA A 128 -19.02 -21.94 8.37
N ALA A 129 -18.10 -22.63 9.05
CA ALA A 129 -17.05 -21.98 9.83
C ALA A 129 -16.08 -21.18 8.96
N CYS A 130 -15.67 -21.72 7.79
CA CYS A 130 -14.85 -21.00 6.83
C CYS A 130 -15.54 -19.72 6.35
N ASP A 131 -16.82 -19.80 5.96
CA ASP A 131 -17.60 -18.65 5.48
C ASP A 131 -17.73 -17.56 6.55
N GLU A 132 -18.01 -17.96 7.79
CA GLU A 132 -18.14 -17.01 8.90
C GLU A 132 -16.80 -16.34 9.24
N LEU A 133 -15.71 -17.10 9.23
CA LEU A 133 -14.36 -16.54 9.42
C LEU A 133 -13.95 -15.58 8.31
N LEU A 134 -14.32 -15.87 7.05
CA LEU A 134 -14.09 -14.95 5.94
C LEU A 134 -14.85 -13.63 6.16
N ARG A 135 -16.13 -13.68 6.54
CA ARG A 135 -16.90 -12.46 6.89
C ARG A 135 -16.28 -11.71 8.07
N PHE A 136 -15.83 -12.45 9.08
CA PHE A 136 -15.19 -11.88 10.26
C PHE A 136 -13.91 -11.11 9.91
N PHE A 137 -12.98 -11.71 9.17
CA PHE A 137 -11.74 -11.00 8.78
C PHE A 137 -12.00 -9.85 7.82
N ASP A 138 -13.02 -9.97 6.97
CA ASP A 138 -13.45 -8.89 6.11
C ASP A 138 -13.92 -7.67 6.92
N ALA A 139 -14.79 -7.90 7.90
CA ALA A 139 -15.35 -6.85 8.75
C ALA A 139 -14.34 -6.26 9.76
N THR A 140 -13.40 -7.07 10.27
CA THR A 140 -12.50 -6.65 11.36
C THR A 140 -11.13 -6.16 10.89
N TYR A 141 -10.68 -6.61 9.72
CA TYR A 141 -9.36 -6.25 9.17
C TYR A 141 -9.46 -5.58 7.81
N TRP A 142 -10.04 -6.24 6.81
CA TRP A 142 -9.93 -5.78 5.42
C TRP A 142 -10.72 -4.50 5.15
N ARG A 143 -12.02 -4.45 5.45
CA ARG A 143 -12.84 -3.25 5.22
C ARG A 143 -12.35 -2.06 6.03
N PRO A 144 -12.10 -2.16 7.36
CA PRO A 144 -11.62 -1.00 8.12
C PRO A 144 -10.28 -0.48 7.63
N GLN A 145 -9.36 -1.37 7.23
CA GLN A 145 -8.08 -0.97 6.65
C GLN A 145 -8.27 -0.29 5.29
N ALA A 146 -9.14 -0.80 4.43
CA ALA A 146 -9.45 -0.20 3.13
C ALA A 146 -10.08 1.19 3.28
N GLU A 147 -11.04 1.34 4.19
CA GLU A 147 -11.70 2.61 4.51
C GLU A 147 -10.70 3.63 5.09
N HIS A 148 -9.82 3.19 6.00
CA HIS A 148 -8.77 4.04 6.53
C HIS A 148 -7.84 4.57 5.43
N LEU A 149 -7.41 3.69 4.51
CA LEU A 149 -6.57 4.09 3.37
C LEU A 149 -7.31 5.05 2.44
N GLN A 150 -8.59 4.81 2.17
CA GLN A 150 -9.41 5.71 1.37
C GLN A 150 -9.58 7.09 2.03
N GLY A 151 -9.77 7.11 3.35
CA GLY A 151 -9.80 8.33 4.16
C GLY A 151 -8.50 9.12 4.05
N LEU A 152 -7.35 8.46 4.19
CA LEU A 152 -6.03 9.07 4.03
C LEU A 152 -5.80 9.62 2.61
N ARG A 153 -6.21 8.89 1.57
CA ARG A 153 -6.13 9.38 0.18
C ARG A 153 -7.00 10.59 -0.03
N SER A 154 -8.23 10.58 0.47
CA SER A 154 -9.18 11.70 0.38
C SER A 154 -8.67 12.94 1.12
N ALA A 155 -8.12 12.75 2.32
CA ALA A 155 -7.48 13.82 3.08
C ALA A 155 -6.26 14.40 2.36
N SER A 156 -5.45 13.55 1.72
CA SER A 156 -4.28 13.96 0.93
C SER A 156 -4.69 14.75 -0.32
N ALA A 157 -5.74 14.32 -1.03
CA ALA A 157 -6.27 15.05 -2.18
C ALA A 157 -6.82 16.42 -1.76
N LYS A 158 -7.62 16.46 -0.68
CA LYS A 158 -8.14 17.71 -0.10
C LYS A 158 -7.01 18.66 0.32
N LEU A 159 -5.93 18.14 0.90
CA LEU A 159 -4.74 18.92 1.22
C LEU A 159 -4.15 19.57 -0.05
N VAL A 160 -3.98 18.81 -1.13
CA VAL A 160 -3.48 19.37 -2.40
C VAL A 160 -4.40 20.46 -2.93
N ASP A 161 -5.71 20.22 -2.95
CA ASP A 161 -6.69 21.21 -3.42
C ASP A 161 -6.67 22.49 -2.59
N ASP A 162 -6.57 22.37 -1.26
CA ASP A 162 -6.47 23.50 -0.36
C ASP A 162 -5.18 24.31 -0.56
N VAL A 163 -4.06 23.63 -0.84
CA VAL A 163 -2.82 24.31 -1.21
C VAL A 163 -2.96 25.00 -2.57
N LEU A 164 -3.43 24.32 -3.61
CA LEU A 164 -3.61 24.91 -4.94
C LEU A 164 -4.53 26.14 -4.89
N ARG A 165 -5.67 26.04 -4.19
CA ARG A 165 -6.59 27.17 -3.96
C ARG A 165 -5.91 28.30 -3.21
N ALA A 166 -5.18 28.02 -2.14
CA ALA A 166 -4.48 29.05 -1.36
C ALA A 166 -3.46 29.82 -2.23
N PHE A 167 -2.74 29.11 -3.10
CA PHE A 167 -1.72 29.70 -3.97
C PHE A 167 -2.29 30.44 -5.18
N SER A 168 -3.49 30.08 -5.65
CA SER A 168 -4.26 30.87 -6.62
C SER A 168 -4.80 32.19 -6.04
N SER A 169 -4.97 32.26 -4.72
CA SER A 169 -5.50 33.43 -4.00
C SER A 169 -4.41 34.39 -3.47
N SER A 170 -4.83 35.53 -2.93
CA SER A 170 -3.96 36.60 -2.41
C SER A 170 -2.86 36.11 -1.46
N LYS A 171 -1.67 36.77 -1.51
CA LYS A 171 -0.44 36.42 -0.76
C LYS A 171 -0.68 36.20 0.75
N LYS A 172 -1.65 36.89 1.37
CA LYS A 172 -1.97 36.81 2.81
C LYS A 172 -2.53 35.43 3.22
N LYS A 173 -3.18 34.68 2.32
CA LYS A 173 -3.75 33.34 2.59
C LYS A 173 -2.73 32.18 2.44
N ARG A 174 -1.55 32.43 1.88
CA ARG A 174 -0.56 31.39 1.51
C ARG A 174 0.16 30.74 2.70
N LYS A 175 0.35 31.44 3.81
CA LYS A 175 1.10 30.95 5.00
C LYS A 175 0.30 30.04 5.95
N ARG A 176 -1.02 29.91 5.78
CA ARG A 176 -1.94 29.41 6.83
C ARG A 176 -2.65 28.08 6.52
N LYS A 177 -2.35 27.40 5.41
CA LYS A 177 -3.23 26.30 4.93
C LYS A 177 -2.58 24.98 4.55
N ILE A 178 -1.27 24.80 4.74
CA ILE A 178 -0.69 23.46 4.70
C ILE A 178 -1.00 22.80 6.04
N ASN A 179 -1.81 21.76 6.05
CA ASN A 179 -2.17 21.02 7.26
C ASN A 179 -0.94 20.24 7.79
N ARG A 180 -0.10 20.95 8.55
CA ARG A 180 1.13 20.40 9.14
C ARG A 180 0.85 19.27 10.13
N GLU A 181 -0.26 19.38 10.85
CA GLU A 181 -0.68 18.38 11.82
C GLU A 181 -0.95 17.04 11.14
N PHE A 182 -1.71 17.04 10.04
CA PHE A 182 -1.95 15.84 9.24
C PHE A 182 -0.65 15.17 8.76
N LEU A 183 0.31 15.96 8.26
CA LEU A 183 1.60 15.43 7.80
C LEU A 183 2.44 14.88 8.96
N ALA A 184 2.37 15.49 10.14
CA ALA A 184 3.11 15.07 11.33
C ALA A 184 2.52 13.82 11.99
N THR A 185 1.21 13.61 11.92
CA THR A 185 0.55 12.41 12.47
C THR A 185 0.75 11.17 11.61
N CYS A 186 1.09 11.33 10.32
CA CYS A 186 1.30 10.21 9.41
C CYS A 186 2.66 9.53 9.63
N ALA A 187 2.65 8.21 9.82
CA ALA A 187 3.89 7.43 9.83
C ALA A 187 4.63 7.53 8.47
N PRO A 188 5.98 7.42 8.44
CA PRO A 188 6.75 7.51 7.19
C PRO A 188 6.30 6.55 6.07
N CYS A 189 5.87 5.34 6.42
CA CYS A 189 5.33 4.38 5.45
C CYS A 189 4.00 4.84 4.82
N THR A 190 3.17 5.53 5.59
CA THR A 190 1.92 6.12 5.11
C THR A 190 2.19 7.30 4.19
N LEU A 191 3.15 8.16 4.56
CA LEU A 191 3.60 9.25 3.70
C LEU A 191 4.13 8.73 2.36
N ALA A 192 4.99 7.71 2.40
CA ALA A 192 5.59 7.10 1.20
C ALA A 192 4.58 6.42 0.28
N ASN A 193 3.66 5.63 0.84
CA ASN A 193 2.81 4.72 0.07
C ASN A 193 1.38 5.23 -0.17
N VAL A 194 0.95 6.28 0.53
CA VAL A 194 -0.39 6.88 0.36
C VAL A 194 -0.27 8.34 -0.07
N VAL A 195 0.39 9.17 0.72
CA VAL A 195 0.39 10.62 0.51
C VAL A 195 1.16 10.98 -0.77
N VAL A 196 2.42 10.55 -0.90
CA VAL A 196 3.26 10.85 -2.07
C VAL A 196 2.64 10.42 -3.40
N PRO A 197 2.07 9.21 -3.55
CA PRO A 197 1.34 8.83 -4.76
C PRO A 197 0.21 9.80 -5.10
N VAL A 198 -0.59 10.23 -4.12
CA VAL A 198 -1.68 11.21 -4.33
C VAL A 198 -1.11 12.57 -4.75
N LEU A 199 0.01 13.02 -4.18
CA LEU A 199 0.65 14.28 -4.59
C LEU A 199 1.09 14.27 -6.07
N VAL A 200 1.52 13.11 -6.58
CA VAL A 200 1.97 12.95 -7.98
C VAL A 200 0.81 12.65 -8.94
N GLU A 201 -0.30 12.11 -8.44
CA GLU A 201 -1.53 11.88 -9.20
C GLU A 201 -2.34 13.15 -9.44
N THR A 202 -2.28 14.09 -8.50
CA THR A 202 -3.01 15.36 -8.54
C THR A 202 -2.25 16.44 -9.34
N ASP A 203 -2.92 17.55 -9.61
CA ASP A 203 -2.35 18.70 -10.33
C ASP A 203 -1.39 19.57 -9.50
N LEU A 204 -0.87 19.07 -8.37
CA LEU A 204 0.07 19.79 -7.51
C LEU A 204 1.25 20.37 -8.32
N PHE A 205 1.85 19.55 -9.18
CA PHE A 205 3.02 19.91 -9.98
C PHE A 205 2.72 20.82 -11.19
N SER A 206 1.45 21.23 -11.36
CA SER A 206 1.04 22.26 -12.31
C SER A 206 1.40 23.67 -11.79
N SER A 207 1.41 23.89 -10.46
CA SER A 207 1.85 25.15 -9.83
C SER A 207 3.18 24.98 -9.11
N ASP A 208 4.25 25.60 -9.63
CA ASP A 208 5.59 25.47 -9.07
C ASP A 208 5.67 25.92 -7.62
N THR A 209 5.07 27.07 -7.31
CA THR A 209 5.12 27.65 -5.96
C THR A 209 4.34 26.84 -4.94
N ALA A 210 3.23 26.22 -5.35
CA ALA A 210 2.42 25.37 -4.48
C ALA A 210 3.15 24.06 -4.16
N ALA A 211 3.70 23.42 -5.20
CA ALA A 211 4.49 22.22 -5.06
C ALA A 211 5.76 22.47 -4.22
N GLU A 212 6.50 23.56 -4.44
CA GLU A 212 7.68 23.90 -3.62
C GLU A 212 7.33 24.07 -2.14
N ALA A 213 6.21 24.74 -1.85
CA ALA A 213 5.76 24.92 -0.47
C ALA A 213 5.38 23.59 0.19
N LEU A 214 4.58 22.75 -0.48
CA LEU A 214 4.16 21.47 0.10
C LEU A 214 5.34 20.50 0.24
N VAL A 215 6.25 20.45 -0.74
CA VAL A 215 7.46 19.62 -0.65
C VAL A 215 8.35 20.07 0.51
N LYS A 216 8.48 21.38 0.74
CA LYS A 216 9.24 21.91 1.88
C LYS A 216 8.65 21.45 3.22
N GLU A 217 7.34 21.56 3.39
CA GLU A 217 6.66 21.15 4.62
C GLU A 217 6.72 19.63 4.82
N LEU A 218 6.50 18.84 3.76
CA LEU A 218 6.63 17.40 3.82
C LEU A 218 8.07 16.96 4.14
N SER A 219 9.08 17.64 3.59
CA SER A 219 10.49 17.36 3.88
C SER A 219 10.87 17.73 5.32
N ALA A 220 10.18 18.70 5.93
CA ALA A 220 10.38 19.05 7.33
C ALA A 220 9.80 17.98 8.28
N ALA A 221 8.66 17.38 7.93
CA ALA A 221 8.07 16.27 8.68
C ALA A 221 8.79 14.93 8.42
N TRP A 222 9.27 14.72 7.19
CA TRP A 222 9.89 13.47 6.76
C TRP A 222 11.07 13.74 5.79
N PRO A 223 12.33 13.62 6.26
CA PRO A 223 13.51 13.98 5.46
C PRO A 223 13.64 13.23 4.12
N ALA A 224 13.14 11.99 4.02
CA ALA A 224 13.19 11.20 2.79
C ALA A 224 12.09 11.56 1.78
N ALA A 225 11.24 12.55 2.07
CA ALA A 225 10.13 12.97 1.21
C ALA A 225 10.57 13.35 -0.21
N ARG A 226 11.69 14.06 -0.36
CA ARG A 226 12.19 14.49 -1.68
C ARG A 226 12.50 13.29 -2.57
N LEU A 227 13.23 12.32 -2.03
CA LEU A 227 13.58 11.10 -2.75
C LEU A 227 12.36 10.26 -3.07
N ALA A 228 11.41 10.14 -2.12
CA ALA A 228 10.16 9.42 -2.34
C ALA A 228 9.32 10.05 -3.47
N ILE A 229 9.23 11.39 -3.51
CA ILE A 229 8.56 12.10 -4.61
C ILE A 229 9.26 11.85 -5.94
N CYS A 230 10.59 11.92 -5.98
CA CYS A 230 11.34 11.60 -7.20
C CYS A 230 11.09 10.16 -7.66
N ALA A 231 11.12 9.19 -6.75
CA ALA A 231 10.83 7.80 -7.05
C ALA A 231 9.41 7.63 -7.61
N ALA A 232 8.41 8.28 -7.03
CA ALA A 232 7.04 8.26 -7.52
C ALA A 232 6.88 8.95 -8.90
N LEU A 233 7.58 10.05 -9.16
CA LEU A 233 7.63 10.71 -10.46
C LEU A 233 8.25 9.80 -11.55
N VAL A 234 9.31 9.06 -11.20
CA VAL A 234 9.96 8.09 -12.08
C VAL A 234 9.03 6.91 -12.36
N ALA A 235 8.51 6.26 -11.32
CA ALA A 235 7.63 5.10 -11.43
C ALA A 235 6.40 5.37 -12.29
N ARG A 236 5.85 6.60 -12.22
CA ARG A 236 4.67 7.03 -12.99
C ARG A 236 4.99 7.63 -14.35
N SER A 237 6.25 7.73 -14.76
CA SER A 237 6.65 8.47 -15.98
C SER A 237 6.00 9.85 -16.06
N HIS A 238 6.11 10.64 -14.99
CA HIS A 238 5.35 11.88 -14.86
C HIS A 238 5.80 12.96 -15.88
N LYS A 239 4.85 13.73 -16.42
CA LYS A 239 5.09 14.74 -17.48
C LYS A 239 6.04 15.87 -17.07
N ARG A 240 6.18 16.13 -15.76
CA ARG A 240 7.05 17.18 -15.19
C ARG A 240 8.36 16.64 -14.58
N ALA A 241 8.67 15.35 -14.80
CA ALA A 241 9.83 14.69 -14.20
C ALA A 241 11.16 15.41 -14.51
N SER A 242 11.37 15.86 -15.76
CA SER A 242 12.59 16.56 -16.21
C SER A 242 12.87 17.88 -15.48
N LYS A 243 11.83 18.50 -14.90
CA LYS A 243 11.92 19.75 -14.16
C LYS A 243 12.13 19.51 -12.66
N TRP A 244 11.40 18.56 -12.09
CA TRP A 244 11.33 18.38 -10.64
C TRP A 244 12.41 17.47 -10.08
N ILE A 245 12.75 16.39 -10.78
CA ILE A 245 13.77 15.45 -10.29
C ILE A 245 15.12 16.15 -10.08
N PRO A 246 15.64 16.98 -11.01
CA PRO A 246 16.89 17.71 -10.78
C PRO A 246 16.85 18.76 -9.66
N ARG A 247 15.65 19.20 -9.24
CA ARG A 247 15.47 20.15 -8.12
C ARG A 247 15.44 19.46 -6.76
N LEU A 248 15.04 18.18 -6.73
CA LEU A 248 14.74 17.45 -5.51
C LEU A 248 15.75 16.35 -5.19
N ALA A 249 16.41 15.79 -6.21
CA ALA A 249 17.38 14.72 -6.09
C ALA A 249 18.80 15.17 -6.46
N SER A 250 19.79 14.41 -5.98
CA SER A 250 21.21 14.60 -6.22
C SER A 250 21.79 13.41 -7.00
N GLN A 251 23.08 13.47 -7.33
CA GLN A 251 23.77 12.37 -8.01
C GLN A 251 23.75 11.06 -7.20
N ARG A 252 23.74 11.16 -5.85
CA ARG A 252 23.74 9.99 -4.95
C ARG A 252 22.42 9.20 -5.04
N ASP A 253 21.35 9.85 -5.46
CA ASP A 253 20.01 9.28 -5.52
C ASP A 253 19.75 8.51 -6.82
N VAL A 254 20.60 8.66 -7.84
CA VAL A 254 20.42 8.05 -9.16
C VAL A 254 20.31 6.52 -9.09
N GLY A 255 21.05 5.88 -8.18
CA GLY A 255 20.97 4.43 -7.97
C GLY A 255 19.56 3.98 -7.55
N VAL A 256 18.97 4.69 -6.57
CA VAL A 256 17.61 4.42 -6.09
C VAL A 256 16.57 4.75 -7.15
N LEU A 257 16.74 5.86 -7.87
CA LEU A 257 15.81 6.23 -8.93
C LEU A 257 15.83 5.24 -10.11
N ARG A 258 16.99 4.62 -10.38
CA ARG A 258 17.10 3.57 -11.40
C ARG A 258 16.42 2.27 -11.00
N SER A 259 16.38 1.93 -9.71
CA SER A 259 15.73 0.68 -9.26
C SER A 259 14.20 0.72 -9.40
N VAL A 260 13.61 1.91 -9.51
CA VAL A 260 12.16 2.13 -9.70
C VAL A 260 11.79 2.53 -11.13
N LEU A 261 12.73 2.43 -12.08
CA LEU A 261 12.46 2.73 -13.49
C LEU A 261 11.40 1.78 -14.06
N PRO A 262 10.35 2.31 -14.74
CA PRO A 262 9.45 1.46 -15.48
C PRO A 262 10.17 0.84 -16.69
N ALA A 263 9.67 -0.30 -17.19
CA ALA A 263 10.25 -1.01 -18.33
C ALA A 263 10.40 -0.14 -19.59
N ARG A 264 9.53 0.88 -19.75
CA ARG A 264 9.58 1.86 -20.84
C ARG A 264 9.44 3.28 -20.26
N PRO A 265 10.53 3.92 -19.82
CA PRO A 265 10.47 5.28 -19.29
C PRO A 265 10.23 6.29 -20.40
N ASN A 266 9.48 7.35 -20.12
CA ASN A 266 9.29 8.43 -21.08
C ASN A 266 10.52 9.34 -21.17
N ALA A 267 10.56 10.18 -22.22
CA ALA A 267 11.66 11.13 -22.45
C ALA A 267 11.86 12.11 -21.28
N GLN A 268 10.81 12.42 -20.50
CA GLN A 268 10.90 13.31 -19.33
C GLN A 268 11.74 12.69 -18.21
N VAL A 269 11.51 11.41 -17.90
CA VAL A 269 12.26 10.65 -16.89
C VAL A 269 13.68 10.37 -17.36
N ALA A 270 13.85 9.98 -18.63
CA ALA A 270 15.18 9.78 -19.20
C ALA A 270 16.02 11.06 -19.13
N LEU A 271 15.45 12.20 -19.53
CA LEU A 271 16.11 13.51 -19.44
C LEU A 271 16.43 13.91 -17.99
N ALA A 272 15.49 13.67 -17.06
CA ALA A 272 15.69 13.94 -15.64
C ALA A 272 16.91 13.21 -15.07
N LEU A 273 17.01 11.90 -15.33
CA LEU A 273 18.11 11.09 -14.83
C LEU A 273 19.43 11.43 -15.53
N ALA A 274 19.39 11.72 -16.83
CA ALA A 274 20.57 12.18 -17.56
C ALA A 274 21.16 13.48 -16.97
N ARG A 275 20.31 14.42 -16.56
CA ARG A 275 20.73 15.67 -15.89
C ARG A 275 21.38 15.46 -14.52
N LEU A 276 21.13 14.33 -13.87
CA LEU A 276 21.77 13.98 -12.60
C LEU A 276 23.10 13.26 -12.77
N LEU A 277 23.44 12.80 -13.99
CA LEU A 277 24.72 12.14 -14.22
C LEU A 277 25.85 13.16 -14.32
N PRO A 278 27.08 12.82 -13.86
CA PRO A 278 28.22 13.69 -14.03
C PRO A 278 28.55 13.87 -15.52
N ALA A 279 28.83 15.11 -15.93
CA ALA A 279 29.43 15.39 -17.23
C ALA A 279 30.87 14.85 -17.23
N ARG A 280 31.09 13.63 -17.71
CA ARG A 280 32.45 13.11 -17.92
C ARG A 280 33.18 14.05 -18.90
N ASN A 281 34.28 14.66 -18.45
CA ASN A 281 35.15 15.52 -19.26
C ASN A 281 34.45 16.70 -19.98
N ARG A 282 33.52 17.40 -19.32
CA ARG A 282 32.73 18.51 -19.92
C ARG A 282 31.97 18.12 -21.20
N ARG A 283 31.87 16.84 -21.53
CA ARG A 283 31.03 16.35 -22.63
C ARG A 283 29.62 16.13 -22.08
N PRO A 284 28.58 16.67 -22.73
CA PRO A 284 27.20 16.32 -22.43
C PRO A 284 27.02 14.81 -22.47
N CYS A 285 26.12 14.26 -21.64
CA CYS A 285 25.76 12.85 -21.75
C CYS A 285 25.35 12.53 -23.21
N PRO A 286 25.89 11.47 -23.84
CA PRO A 286 25.48 11.09 -25.19
C PRO A 286 23.95 10.94 -25.25
N GLY A 287 23.31 11.60 -26.22
CA GLY A 287 21.85 11.59 -26.39
C GLY A 287 21.07 12.61 -25.54
N LEU A 288 21.73 13.44 -24.72
CA LEU A 288 21.05 14.50 -23.95
C LEU A 288 20.31 15.50 -24.87
N ASP A 289 20.96 15.94 -25.95
CA ASP A 289 20.37 16.86 -26.93
C ASP A 289 19.16 16.25 -27.64
N GLU A 290 19.20 14.94 -27.89
CA GLU A 290 18.09 14.20 -28.49
C GLU A 290 16.92 14.10 -27.50
N LEU A 291 17.19 13.77 -26.23
CA LEU A 291 16.16 13.76 -25.18
C LEU A 291 15.55 15.14 -24.95
N GLU A 292 16.34 16.21 -24.99
CA GLU A 292 15.83 17.58 -24.91
C GLU A 292 14.94 17.92 -26.09
N ARG A 293 15.31 17.50 -27.32
CA ARG A 293 14.46 17.65 -28.50
C ARG A 293 13.17 16.85 -28.35
N LEU A 294 13.22 15.60 -27.87
CA LEU A 294 12.05 14.76 -27.66
C LEU A 294 11.10 15.34 -26.60
N VAL A 295 11.62 15.97 -25.56
CA VAL A 295 10.83 16.66 -24.54
C VAL A 295 10.22 17.97 -25.06
N LYS A 296 10.92 18.70 -25.93
CA LYS A 296 10.45 19.96 -26.53
C LYS A 296 9.53 19.76 -27.74
N ARG A 297 9.51 18.58 -28.36
CA ARG A 297 8.64 18.29 -29.51
C ARG A 297 7.17 18.43 -29.10
N PRO A 298 6.38 19.30 -29.75
CA PRO A 298 4.95 19.35 -29.52
C PRO A 298 4.36 17.98 -29.85
N LYS A 299 3.43 17.49 -29.03
CA LYS A 299 2.63 16.30 -29.36
C LYS A 299 1.95 16.62 -30.69
N LYS A 300 2.40 16.02 -31.79
CA LYS A 300 1.61 16.03 -33.02
C LYS A 300 0.29 15.36 -32.66
N THR A 301 -0.79 16.14 -32.63
CA THR A 301 -2.14 15.62 -32.76
C THR A 301 -2.15 14.83 -34.05
N VAL A 302 -2.20 13.51 -33.93
CA VAL A 302 -2.64 12.67 -35.04
C VAL A 302 -4.14 12.92 -35.08
N SER A 303 -4.55 13.77 -36.02
CA SER A 303 -5.95 13.94 -36.42
C SER A 303 -6.44 12.67 -37.10
#